data_AF-A0A7J7QAJ5-F1
#
_entry.id   AF-A0A7J7QAJ5-F1
#
_cell.length_a   1.000
_cell.length_b   1.000
_cell.length_c   1.000
_cell.angle_alpha   90.00
_cell.angle_beta   90.00
_cell.angle_gamma   90.00
#
_symmetry.space_group_name_H-M   'P 1'
#
loop_
_entity.id
_entity.type
_entity.pdbx_description
1 polymer ?
#
loop_
_entity_poly.entity_id
_entity_poly.type
_entity_poly.pdbx_seq_one_letter_code
_entity_poly.pdbx_strand_id
1 'polypeptide(L)'
;MHPADRQLLMMQPAAFTELLSRMLADSVAQGSGGLFHDMRLTTQPWGISLQQIAAPALVFQGEEDVNMTVAQATWLAEGIQAHELGCLIRHHAIQAGVLGKGSQHMVLSHTQRLDVQAHMSL
;
A
#
# COMPACT_ATOMS: atom_id res chain seq x y z
N MET A 1 -11.84 7.58 -3.73
CA MET A 1 -12.83 7.76 -2.65
C MET A 1 -14.15 7.18 -3.13
N HIS A 2 -14.74 6.24 -2.38
CA HIS A 2 -15.97 5.57 -2.82
C HIS A 2 -17.15 6.56 -2.83
N PRO A 3 -18.10 6.47 -3.78
CA PRO A 3 -19.26 7.38 -3.84
C PRO A 3 -20.08 7.42 -2.55
N ALA A 4 -20.20 6.28 -1.85
CA ALA A 4 -20.90 6.23 -0.56
C ALA A 4 -20.21 7.07 0.52
N ASP A 5 -18.87 7.03 0.59
CA ASP A 5 -18.11 7.85 1.54
C ASP A 5 -18.29 9.34 1.24
N ARG A 6 -18.23 9.70 -0.05
CA ARG A 6 -18.46 11.09 -0.48
C ARG A 6 -19.86 11.57 -0.08
N GLN A 7 -20.89 10.75 -0.28
CA GLN A 7 -22.25 11.09 0.10
C GLN A 7 -22.37 11.29 1.63
N LEU A 8 -21.76 10.41 2.43
CA LEU A 8 -21.76 10.54 3.88
C LEU A 8 -21.09 11.84 4.36
N LEU A 9 -19.96 12.21 3.76
CA LEU A 9 -19.27 13.48 4.04
C LEU A 9 -20.14 14.70 3.72
N MET A 10 -20.89 14.66 2.62
CA MET A 10 -21.76 15.77 2.21
C MET A 10 -23.00 15.90 3.09
N MET A 11 -23.54 14.79 3.60
CA MET A 11 -24.72 14.81 4.46
C MET A 11 -24.41 15.27 5.90
N GLN A 12 -23.18 15.04 6.38
CA GLN A 12 -22.82 15.31 7.77
C GLN A 12 -21.46 16.04 7.91
N PRO A 13 -21.27 17.21 7.28
CA PRO A 13 -19.97 17.87 7.24
C PRO A 13 -19.48 18.31 8.63
N ALA A 14 -20.39 18.74 9.52
CA ALA A 14 -20.04 19.15 10.88
C ALA A 14 -19.55 17.97 11.73
N ALA A 15 -20.28 16.85 11.73
CA ALA A 15 -19.90 15.66 12.48
C ALA A 15 -18.57 15.08 12.00
N PHE A 16 -18.32 15.09 10.69
CA PHE A 16 -17.04 14.65 10.14
C PHE A 16 -15.88 15.57 10.57
N THR A 17 -16.09 16.89 10.55
CA THR A 17 -15.07 17.87 10.95
C THR A 17 -14.68 17.70 12.42
N GLU A 18 -15.66 17.49 13.29
CA GLU A 18 -15.44 17.23 14.71
C GLU A 18 -14.68 15.91 14.93
N LEU A 19 -15.13 14.83 14.27
CA LEU A 19 -14.48 13.52 14.34
C LEU A 19 -13.02 13.61 13.89
N LEU A 20 -12.76 14.21 12.73
CA LEU A 20 -11.41 14.32 12.18
C LEU A 20 -10.49 15.13 13.12
N SER A 21 -10.98 16.25 13.63
CA SER A 21 -10.21 17.10 14.55
C SER A 21 -9.86 16.35 15.84
N ARG A 22 -10.82 15.60 16.40
CA ARG A 22 -10.59 14.78 17.59
C ARG A 22 -9.62 13.63 17.31
N MET A 23 -9.78 12.92 16.20
CA MET A 23 -8.86 11.84 15.80
C MET A 23 -7.44 12.35 15.61
N LEU A 24 -7.26 13.52 15.01
CA LEU A 24 -5.94 14.14 14.85
C LEU A 24 -5.36 14.57 16.20
N ALA A 25 -6.17 15.14 17.10
CA ALA A 25 -5.72 15.49 18.43
C ALA A 25 -5.29 14.24 19.22
N ASP A 26 -6.08 13.17 19.16
CA ASP A 26 -5.80 11.90 19.83
C ASP A 26 -4.54 11.23 19.24
N SER A 27 -4.33 11.28 17.93
CA SER A 27 -3.17 10.65 17.28
C SER A 27 -1.84 11.29 17.65
N VAL A 28 -1.84 12.57 18.05
CA VAL A 28 -0.65 13.30 18.49
C VAL A 28 -0.63 13.55 20.00
N ALA A 29 -1.57 12.98 20.76
CA ALA A 29 -1.69 13.21 22.21
C ALA A 29 -0.44 12.77 22.99
N GLN A 30 0.31 11.80 22.47
CA GLN A 30 1.58 11.33 23.04
C GLN A 30 2.81 11.99 22.39
N GLY A 31 2.60 13.04 21.60
CA GLY A 31 3.60 13.73 20.78
C GLY A 31 3.62 13.25 19.33
N SER A 32 4.30 14.02 18.46
CA SER A 32 4.39 13.76 17.02
C SER A 32 5.63 12.96 16.60
N GLY A 33 6.38 12.40 17.55
CA GLY A 33 7.64 11.70 17.29
C GLY A 33 7.49 10.50 16.34
N GLY A 34 6.37 9.76 16.44
CA GLY A 34 6.05 8.66 15.52
C GLY A 34 5.89 9.15 14.08
N LEU A 35 5.07 10.18 13.88
CA LEU A 35 4.89 10.80 12.56
C LEU A 35 6.22 11.33 12.00
N PHE A 36 7.03 12.00 12.82
CA PHE A 36 8.35 12.46 12.39
C PHE A 36 9.25 11.30 11.94
N HIS A 37 9.25 10.19 12.68
CA HIS A 37 10.00 8.99 12.33
C HIS A 37 9.52 8.40 11.00
N ASP A 38 8.21 8.27 10.82
CA ASP A 38 7.61 7.74 9.59
C ASP A 38 7.95 8.61 8.38
N MET A 39 7.82 9.94 8.51
CA MET A 39 8.19 10.88 7.45
C MET A 39 9.68 10.79 7.11
N ARG A 40 10.54 10.63 8.12
CA ARG A 40 11.97 10.44 7.88
C ARG A 40 12.24 9.13 7.13
N LEU A 41 11.57 8.04 7.49
CA LEU A 41 11.71 6.75 6.79
C LEU A 41 11.26 6.84 5.33
N THR A 42 10.21 7.61 5.02
CA THR A 42 9.69 7.67 3.64
C THR A 42 10.38 8.71 2.75
N THR A 43 11.10 9.68 3.34
CA THR A 43 11.70 10.79 2.58
C THR A 43 13.23 10.80 2.54
N GLN A 44 13.91 10.05 3.42
CA GLN A 44 15.37 10.00 3.46
C GLN A 44 15.91 8.72 2.82
N PRO A 45 17.14 8.73 2.29
CA PRO A 45 17.81 7.51 1.84
C PRO A 45 17.87 6.47 2.95
N TRP A 46 17.52 5.22 2.63
CA TRP A 46 17.50 4.12 3.59
C TRP A 46 18.89 3.58 3.94
N GLY A 47 19.94 4.05 3.26
CA GLY A 47 21.30 3.54 3.43
C GLY A 47 21.49 2.10 2.95
N ILE A 48 20.48 1.52 2.29
CA ILE A 48 20.51 0.21 1.64
C ILE A 48 20.21 0.38 0.15
N SER A 49 20.85 -0.46 -0.66
CA SER A 49 20.50 -0.56 -2.09
C SER A 49 19.36 -1.57 -2.23
N LEU A 50 18.36 -1.24 -3.05
CA LEU A 50 17.23 -2.15 -3.30
C LEU A 50 17.69 -3.49 -3.87
N GLN A 51 18.80 -3.50 -4.61
CA GLN A 51 19.40 -4.71 -5.19
C GLN A 51 19.99 -5.66 -4.13
N GLN A 52 20.13 -5.20 -2.88
CA GLN A 52 20.57 -6.05 -1.75
C GLN A 52 19.41 -6.87 -1.16
N ILE A 53 18.16 -6.57 -1.53
CA ILE A 53 16.98 -7.30 -1.06
C ILE A 53 16.88 -8.62 -1.85
N ALA A 54 17.32 -9.72 -1.23
CA ALA A 54 17.30 -11.05 -1.85
C ALA A 54 16.06 -11.89 -1.49
N ALA A 55 15.15 -11.33 -0.68
CA ALA A 55 13.91 -12.02 -0.31
C ALA A 55 12.94 -12.02 -1.51
N PRO A 56 12.30 -13.16 -1.85
CA PRO A 56 11.27 -13.18 -2.87
C PRO A 56 10.15 -12.19 -2.52
N ALA A 57 9.87 -11.28 -3.45
CA ALA A 57 8.87 -10.23 -3.30
C ALA A 57 7.90 -10.23 -4.48
N LEU A 58 6.65 -9.90 -4.17
CA LEU A 58 5.57 -9.65 -5.11
C LEU A 58 5.11 -8.22 -4.90
N VAL A 59 5.12 -7.42 -5.96
CA VAL A 59 4.67 -6.03 -5.89
C VAL A 59 3.25 -5.95 -6.44
N PHE A 60 2.36 -5.32 -5.68
CA PHE A 60 0.98 -5.10 -6.06
C PHE A 60 0.70 -3.60 -6.14
N GLN A 61 0.14 -3.15 -7.26
CA GLN A 61 -0.20 -1.74 -7.47
C GLN A 61 -1.55 -1.60 -8.17
N GLY A 62 -2.33 -0.62 -7.72
CA GLY A 62 -3.58 -0.22 -8.38
C GLY A 62 -3.31 0.80 -9.47
N GLU A 63 -3.95 0.63 -10.62
CA GLU A 63 -3.76 1.51 -11.79
C GLU A 63 -4.26 2.95 -11.55
N GLU A 64 -5.24 3.12 -10.66
CA GLU A 64 -5.86 4.40 -10.33
C GLU A 64 -5.33 5.02 -9.02
N ASP A 65 -4.24 4.47 -8.47
CA ASP A 65 -3.61 5.03 -7.28
C ASP A 65 -2.86 6.33 -7.63
N VAL A 66 -3.28 7.41 -6.98
CA VAL A 66 -2.71 8.75 -7.14
C VAL A 66 -1.73 9.11 -6.02
N ASN A 67 -1.66 8.30 -4.96
CA ASN A 67 -0.75 8.49 -3.84
C ASN A 67 0.57 7.77 -4.09
N MET A 68 0.51 6.54 -4.61
CA MET A 68 1.67 5.76 -5.09
C MET A 68 1.41 5.31 -6.52
N THR A 69 2.06 5.94 -7.47
CA THR A 69 1.81 5.72 -8.90
C THR A 69 2.36 4.37 -9.38
N VAL A 70 1.81 3.86 -10.50
CA VAL A 70 2.34 2.68 -11.20
C VAL A 70 3.83 2.82 -11.51
N ALA A 71 4.29 4.01 -11.91
CA ALA A 71 5.70 4.25 -12.18
C ALA A 71 6.60 4.02 -10.94
N GLN A 72 6.13 4.41 -9.74
CA GLN A 72 6.88 4.17 -8.50
C GLN A 72 6.89 2.68 -8.12
N ALA A 73 5.78 1.97 -8.34
CA ALA A 73 5.73 0.53 -8.13
C ALA A 73 6.65 -0.24 -9.10
N THR A 74 6.68 0.16 -10.37
CA THR A 74 7.61 -0.40 -11.37
C THR A 74 9.07 -0.15 -10.97
N TRP A 75 9.41 1.08 -10.59
CA TRP A 75 10.76 1.41 -10.09
C TRP A 75 11.16 0.54 -8.89
N LEU A 76 10.24 0.33 -7.95
CA LEU A 76 10.48 -0.51 -6.78
C LEU A 76 10.68 -1.99 -7.20
N ALA A 77 9.81 -2.52 -8.06
CA ALA A 77 9.86 -3.90 -8.51
C ALA A 77 11.16 -4.23 -9.26
N GLU A 78 11.60 -3.33 -10.13
CA GLU A 78 12.90 -3.43 -10.81
C GLU A 78 14.07 -3.36 -9.81
N GLY A 79 13.98 -2.45 -8.84
CA GLY A 79 15.02 -2.24 -7.84
C GLY A 79 15.24 -3.46 -6.94
N ILE A 80 14.17 -4.10 -6.49
CA ILE A 80 14.22 -5.29 -5.61
C ILE A 80 14.27 -6.61 -6.37
N GLN A 81 14.30 -6.56 -7.71
CA GLN A 81 14.23 -7.74 -8.57
C GLN A 81 13.04 -8.64 -8.22
N ALA A 82 11.87 -8.02 -8.06
CA ALA A 82 10.64 -8.73 -7.71
C ALA A 82 10.40 -9.88 -8.70
N HIS A 83 9.98 -11.02 -8.18
CA HIS A 83 9.71 -12.19 -9.02
C HIS A 83 8.50 -11.98 -9.94
N GLU A 84 7.58 -11.10 -9.53
CA GLU A 84 6.38 -10.78 -10.27
C GLU A 84 5.88 -9.37 -9.86
N LEU A 85 5.29 -8.66 -10.82
CA LEU A 85 4.55 -7.42 -10.61
C LEU A 85 3.08 -7.72 -10.92
N GLY A 86 2.27 -7.85 -9.87
CA GLY A 86 0.84 -8.06 -9.98
C GLY A 86 0.10 -6.73 -10.09
N CYS A 87 -0.72 -6.55 -11.12
CA CYS A 87 -1.66 -5.42 -11.18
C CYS A 87 -2.98 -5.82 -10.51
N LEU A 88 -3.43 -5.03 -9.53
CA LEU A 88 -4.77 -5.17 -8.96
C LEU A 88 -5.67 -4.11 -9.59
N ILE A 89 -6.48 -4.55 -10.55
CA ILE A 89 -7.49 -3.70 -11.21
C ILE A 89 -8.48 -3.20 -10.13
N ARG A 90 -8.68 -1.87 -10.07
CA ARG A 90 -9.68 -1.16 -9.23
C ARG A 90 -9.47 -1.16 -7.70
N HIS A 91 -8.25 -0.99 -7.20
CA HIS A 91 -8.04 -0.68 -5.78
C HIS A 91 -7.09 0.51 -5.57
N HIS A 92 -7.48 1.45 -4.70
CA HIS A 92 -6.74 2.67 -4.40
C HIS A 92 -5.64 2.52 -3.33
N ALA A 93 -5.49 1.34 -2.73
CA ALA A 93 -4.49 1.12 -1.68
C ALA A 93 -4.06 -0.34 -1.66
N ILE A 94 -2.75 -0.58 -1.77
CA ILE A 94 -2.17 -1.90 -1.50
C ILE A 94 -0.95 -1.75 -0.60
N GLN A 95 -0.90 -2.57 0.44
CA GLN A 95 0.28 -2.80 1.28
C GLN A 95 1.22 -3.77 0.58
N ALA A 96 2.53 -3.47 0.58
CA ALA A 96 3.55 -4.45 0.22
C ALA A 96 3.64 -5.52 1.31
N GLY A 97 3.56 -6.80 0.92
CA GLY A 97 3.73 -7.95 1.81
C GLY A 97 4.91 -8.81 1.39
N VAL A 98 5.68 -9.33 2.35
CA VAL A 98 6.76 -10.29 2.11
C VAL A 98 6.22 -11.71 2.21
N LEU A 99 6.40 -12.53 1.17
CA LEU A 99 6.03 -13.94 1.18
C LEU A 99 7.03 -14.74 2.02
N GLY A 100 6.63 -15.16 3.21
CA GLY A 100 7.40 -16.10 4.03
C GLY A 100 7.49 -17.48 3.36
N LYS A 101 8.68 -18.10 3.39
CA LYS A 101 8.90 -19.48 2.91
C LYS A 101 7.97 -20.45 3.66
N GLY A 102 6.99 -21.02 2.97
CA GLY A 102 6.17 -22.14 3.48
C GLY A 102 4.65 -21.97 3.37
N SER A 103 4.14 -20.82 2.95
CA SER A 103 2.69 -20.59 2.88
C SER A 103 2.23 -20.39 1.43
N GLN A 104 1.71 -21.45 0.80
CA GLN A 104 1.01 -21.37 -0.49
C GLN A 104 -0.41 -20.81 -0.39
N HIS A 105 -0.82 -20.31 0.78
CA HIS A 105 -2.13 -19.75 1.01
C HIS A 105 -2.03 -18.41 1.74
N MET A 106 -2.10 -17.32 0.97
CA MET A 106 -2.47 -16.01 1.49
C MET A 106 -4.00 -15.90 1.43
N VAL A 107 -4.64 -15.98 2.60
CA VAL A 107 -6.08 -15.79 2.74
C VAL A 107 -6.34 -14.28 2.72
N LEU A 108 -6.68 -13.75 1.55
CA LEU A 108 -7.36 -12.46 1.45
C LEU A 108 -8.80 -12.69 1.91
N SER A 109 -9.14 -12.18 3.10
CA SER A 109 -10.47 -12.31 3.67
C SER A 109 -11.50 -11.65 2.74
N HIS A 110 -12.34 -12.51 2.14
CA HIS A 110 -13.57 -12.19 1.41
C HIS A 110 -13.44 -11.13 0.31
N THR A 111 -12.92 -11.52 -0.85
CA THR A 111 -13.61 -11.52 -2.16
C THR A 111 -12.57 -11.64 -3.27
N GLN A 112 -12.74 -12.66 -4.11
CA GLN A 112 -12.00 -13.02 -5.33
C GLN A 112 -10.65 -13.75 -5.17
N ARG A 113 -10.67 -15.03 -5.60
CA ARG A 113 -9.48 -15.75 -6.08
C ARG A 113 -9.00 -15.05 -7.35
N LEU A 114 -7.72 -14.71 -7.41
CA LEU A 114 -7.04 -14.36 -8.66
C LEU A 114 -6.44 -15.64 -9.23
N ASP A 115 -6.87 -16.03 -10.43
CA ASP A 115 -6.14 -17.00 -11.26
C ASP A 115 -4.90 -16.28 -11.81
N VAL A 116 -3.73 -16.64 -11.29
CA VAL A 116 -2.44 -16.23 -11.84
C VAL A 116 -2.18 -17.10 -13.07
N GLN A 117 -2.39 -16.57 -14.28
CA GLN A 117 -1.92 -17.23 -15.49
C GLN A 117 -0.42 -16.99 -15.66
N ALA A 118 0.38 -17.93 -15.16
CA ALA A 118 1.81 -17.98 -15.44
C ALA A 118 2.03 -18.37 -16.91
N HIS A 119 2.31 -17.39 -17.78
CA HIS A 119 2.88 -17.67 -19.09
C HIS A 119 4.40 -17.86 -18.95
N MET A 120 4.83 -19.11 -18.79
CA MET A 120 6.22 -19.49 -19.01
C MET A 120 6.44 -19.68 -20.51
N SER A 121 7.17 -18.77 -21.14
CA SER A 121 7.80 -19.03 -22.44
C SER A 121 9.18 -19.62 -22.17
N LEU A 122 9.40 -20.84 -22.67
CA LEU A 122 10.67 -21.56 -22.71
C LEU A 122 11.68 -20.88 -23.63
#